data_AF-A0A2V7UEG2-F1
#
_entry.id   AF-A0A2V7UEG2-F1
#
_cell.length_a   1.000
_cell.length_b   1.000
_cell.length_c   1.000
_cell.angle_alpha   90.00
_cell.angle_beta   90.00
_cell.angle_gamma   90.00
#
_symmetry.space_group_name_H-M   'P 1'
#
loop_
_entity.id
_entity.type
_entity.pdbx_description
1 polymer ?
#
loop_
_entity_poly.entity_id
_entity_poly.type
_entity_poly.pdbx_seq_one_letter_code
_entity_poly.pdbx_strand_id
1 'polypeptide(L)'
;MLHHGSTPERVAISLALGAALGLFPIVGTSTLLCFAAALLLGLNHPAIQLANYLMYPFQLPLILVYVRVGEALVDSPPVPFDPRVLGATLRADPTAFVARFGLTACHAVLGWAAAAPILIGALYGAALPVMRRLRAQ
;
A
#
# COMPACT_ATOMS: atom_id res chain seq x y z
N MET A 1 -14.36 22.52 -6.76
CA MET A 1 -15.54 21.70 -6.41
C MET A 1 -15.12 20.65 -5.37
N LEU A 2 -15.01 21.07 -4.11
CA LEU A 2 -14.84 20.14 -2.99
C LEU A 2 -16.26 19.68 -2.64
N HIS A 3 -16.55 18.39 -2.80
CA HIS A 3 -17.86 17.85 -2.43
C HIS A 3 -18.18 18.22 -0.97
N HIS A 4 -19.24 19.03 -0.79
CA HIS A 4 -19.78 19.49 0.50
C HIS A 4 -20.38 18.36 1.39
N GLY A 5 -19.95 17.10 1.24
CA GLY A 5 -20.56 15.95 1.91
C GLY A 5 -19.62 15.00 2.66
N SER A 6 -18.29 15.12 2.53
CA SER A 6 -17.36 14.24 3.24
C SER A 6 -16.88 14.85 4.55
N THR A 7 -17.18 14.21 5.68
CA THR A 7 -16.67 14.63 6.99
C THR A 7 -15.14 14.54 7.04
N PRO A 8 -14.46 15.36 7.89
CA PRO A 8 -13.01 15.30 8.07
C PRO A 8 -12.49 13.89 8.36
N GLU A 9 -13.24 13.12 9.13
CA GLU A 9 -12.94 11.74 9.49
C GLU A 9 -12.89 10.84 8.26
N ARG A 10 -13.85 10.99 7.33
CA ARG A 10 -13.89 10.21 6.08
C ARG A 10 -12.76 10.56 5.14
N VAL A 11 -12.38 11.82 5.06
CA VAL A 11 -11.22 12.24 4.26
C VAL A 11 -9.92 11.74 4.88
N ALA A 12 -9.77 11.84 6.20
CA ALA A 12 -8.58 11.37 6.91
C ALA A 12 -8.38 9.86 6.75
N ILE A 13 -9.43 9.05 6.90
CA ILE A 13 -9.32 7.59 6.72
C ILE A 13 -9.13 7.22 5.24
N SER A 14 -9.71 7.96 4.28
CA SER A 14 -9.39 7.82 2.86
C SER A 14 -7.90 8.00 2.60
N LEU A 15 -7.30 9.06 3.14
CA LEU A 15 -5.88 9.35 2.94
C LEU A 15 -5.00 8.26 3.58
N ALA A 16 -5.32 7.84 4.80
CA ALA A 16 -4.56 6.82 5.52
C ALA A 16 -4.61 5.46 4.81
N LEU A 17 -5.81 5.01 4.42
CA LEU A 17 -5.98 3.75 3.69
C LEU A 17 -5.37 3.82 2.30
N GLY A 18 -5.52 4.95 1.59
CA GLY A 18 -4.94 5.14 0.26
C GLY A 18 -3.42 5.08 0.28
N ALA A 19 -2.79 5.67 1.29
CA ALA A 19 -1.36 5.57 1.48
C ALA A 19 -0.93 4.12 1.82
N ALA A 20 -1.59 3.46 2.76
CA ALA A 20 -1.25 2.10 3.15
C ALA A 20 -1.42 1.09 2.00
N LEU A 21 -2.52 1.19 1.25
CA LEU A 21 -2.79 0.37 0.07
C LEU A 21 -1.88 0.76 -1.11
N GLY A 22 -1.50 2.03 -1.23
CA GLY A 22 -0.51 2.49 -2.21
C GLY A 22 0.88 1.89 -1.99
N LEU A 23 1.19 1.51 -0.75
CA LEU A 23 2.42 0.80 -0.38
C LEU A 23 2.28 -0.73 -0.44
N PHE A 24 1.14 -1.26 -0.89
CA PHE A 24 0.96 -2.71 -1.04
C PHE A 24 2.03 -3.27 -2.00
N PRO A 25 2.70 -4.38 -1.66
CA PRO A 25 3.95 -4.77 -2.33
C PRO A 25 3.77 -5.44 -3.70
N ILE A 26 2.55 -5.50 -4.22
CA ILE A 26 2.27 -6.00 -5.57
C ILE A 26 1.99 -4.81 -6.50
N VAL A 27 2.99 -4.48 -7.31
CA VAL A 27 2.95 -3.36 -8.25
C VAL A 27 1.74 -3.48 -9.18
N GLY A 28 1.04 -2.36 -9.40
CA GLY A 28 -0.13 -2.29 -10.28
C GLY A 28 -1.46 -2.72 -9.66
N THR A 29 -1.47 -3.30 -8.46
CA THR A 29 -2.73 -3.73 -7.80
C THR A 29 -3.31 -2.68 -6.85
N SER A 30 -2.49 -1.74 -6.36
CA SER A 30 -2.89 -0.75 -5.35
C SER A 30 -4.05 0.13 -5.79
N THR A 31 -4.10 0.55 -7.06
CA THR A 31 -5.20 1.37 -7.59
C THR A 31 -6.54 0.65 -7.54
N LEU A 32 -6.56 -0.65 -7.84
CA LEU A 32 -7.76 -1.47 -7.76
C LEU A 32 -8.17 -1.70 -6.30
N LEU A 33 -7.20 -1.96 -5.42
CA LEU A 33 -7.45 -2.11 -3.98
C LEU A 33 -8.03 -0.82 -3.37
N CYS A 34 -7.46 0.34 -3.73
CA CYS A 34 -7.96 1.64 -3.30
C CYS A 34 -9.37 1.90 -3.83
N PHE A 35 -9.63 1.60 -5.09
CA PHE A 35 -10.97 1.73 -5.67
C PHE A 35 -11.99 0.84 -4.96
N ALA A 36 -11.65 -0.43 -4.74
CA ALA A 36 -12.51 -1.37 -4.02
C ALA A 36 -12.77 -0.91 -2.58
N ALA A 37 -11.73 -0.49 -1.85
CA ALA A 37 -11.87 0.04 -0.49
C ALA A 37 -12.75 1.30 -0.47
N ALA A 38 -12.59 2.18 -1.45
CA ALA A 38 -13.40 3.39 -1.58
C ALA A 38 -14.88 3.08 -1.79
N LEU A 39 -15.20 2.10 -2.64
CA LEU A 39 -16.57 1.67 -2.87
C LEU A 39 -17.17 0.97 -1.65
N LEU A 40 -16.48 -0.04 -1.12
CA LEU A 40 -16.99 -0.90 -0.04
C LEU A 40 -17.18 -0.13 1.28
N LEU A 41 -16.31 0.83 1.58
CA LEU A 41 -16.38 1.65 2.79
C LEU A 41 -17.00 3.04 2.53
N GLY A 42 -17.45 3.28 1.30
CA GLY A 42 -18.05 4.53 0.82
C GLY A 42 -17.14 5.75 0.87
N LEU A 43 -15.82 5.57 0.91
CA LEU A 43 -14.84 6.61 1.20
C LEU A 43 -14.73 7.68 0.10
N ASN A 44 -14.05 8.78 0.43
CA ASN A 44 -13.75 9.83 -0.54
C ASN A 44 -12.77 9.27 -1.59
N HIS A 45 -13.28 9.01 -2.80
CA HIS A 45 -12.56 8.40 -3.92
C HIS A 45 -11.38 9.26 -4.42
N PRO A 46 -11.55 10.59 -4.60
CA PRO A 46 -10.41 11.45 -4.91
C PRO A 46 -9.28 11.39 -3.86
N ALA A 47 -9.63 11.44 -2.57
CA ALA A 47 -8.64 11.47 -1.49
C ALA A 47 -7.84 10.17 -1.39
N ILE A 48 -8.51 9.02 -1.47
CA ILE A 48 -7.83 7.71 -1.39
C ILE A 48 -6.92 7.47 -2.60
N GLN A 49 -7.35 7.85 -3.81
CA GLN A 49 -6.49 7.73 -4.98
C GLN A 49 -5.34 8.73 -4.98
N LEU A 50 -5.56 9.95 -4.50
CA LEU A 50 -4.48 10.92 -4.32
C LEU A 50 -3.39 10.36 -3.41
N ALA A 51 -3.78 9.81 -2.25
CA ALA A 51 -2.82 9.22 -1.32
C ALA A 51 -2.10 8.00 -1.93
N ASN A 52 -2.80 7.15 -2.68
CA ASN A 52 -2.19 6.03 -3.43
C ASN A 52 -1.11 6.53 -4.40
N TYR A 53 -1.40 7.52 -5.24
CA TYR A 53 -0.43 8.04 -6.21
C TYR A 53 0.76 8.73 -5.54
N LEU A 54 0.56 9.43 -4.42
CA LEU A 54 1.66 10.03 -3.65
C LEU A 54 2.61 8.98 -3.07
N MET A 55 2.15 7.75 -2.84
CA MET A 55 2.97 6.69 -2.28
C MET A 55 3.77 5.91 -3.33
N TYR A 56 3.48 6.08 -4.62
CA TYR A 56 4.13 5.34 -5.71
C TYR A 56 5.67 5.43 -5.71
N PRO A 57 6.31 6.60 -5.45
CA PRO A 57 7.77 6.70 -5.37
C PRO A 57 8.39 5.89 -4.22
N PHE A 58 7.62 5.64 -3.15
CA PHE A 58 8.07 4.92 -1.96
C PHE A 58 7.81 3.41 -2.04
N GLN A 59 6.89 2.98 -2.91
CA GLN A 59 6.46 1.59 -3.03
C GLN A 59 7.65 0.65 -3.34
N LEU A 60 8.46 0.97 -4.35
CA LEU A 60 9.55 0.09 -4.79
C LEU A 60 10.61 -0.15 -3.70
N PRO A 61 11.17 0.87 -3.02
CA PRO A 61 12.07 0.66 -1.89
C PRO A 61 11.44 -0.14 -0.74
N LEU A 62 10.17 0.14 -0.42
CA LEU A 62 9.48 -0.51 0.69
C LEU A 62 9.14 -1.97 0.43
N ILE A 63 8.99 -2.40 -0.83
CA ILE A 63 8.82 -3.83 -1.16
C ILE A 63 9.98 -4.65 -0.57
N LEU A 64 11.23 -4.18 -0.73
CA LEU A 64 12.39 -4.89 -0.20
C LEU A 64 12.34 -4.95 1.34
N VAL A 65 11.97 -3.85 1.98
CA VAL A 65 11.80 -3.79 3.44
C VAL A 65 10.74 -4.79 3.90
N TYR A 66 9.58 -4.83 3.24
CA TYR A 66 8.50 -5.75 3.59
C TYR A 66 8.87 -7.20 3.36
N VAL A 67 9.63 -7.53 2.30
CA VAL A 67 10.18 -8.88 2.11
C VAL A 67 11.02 -9.28 3.32
N ARG A 68 11.96 -8.43 3.75
CA ARG A 68 12.83 -8.74 4.90
C ARG A 68 12.06 -8.86 6.20
N VAL A 69 11.08 -7.99 6.44
CA VAL A 69 10.20 -8.07 7.61
C VAL A 69 9.41 -9.38 7.57
N GLY A 70 8.83 -9.75 6.42
CA GLY A 70 8.09 -10.99 6.26
C GLY A 70 8.95 -12.24 6.48
N GLU A 71 10.15 -12.28 5.90
CA GLU A 71 11.13 -13.35 6.12
C GLU A 71 11.48 -13.50 7.62
N ALA A 72 11.74 -12.38 8.30
CA ALA A 72 12.05 -12.37 9.73
C ALA A 72 10.87 -12.85 10.60
N LEU A 73 9.63 -12.55 10.21
CA LEU A 73 8.42 -12.99 10.95
C LEU A 73 8.20 -14.50 10.91
N VAL A 74 8.76 -15.20 9.91
CA VAL A 74 8.61 -16.66 9.74
C VAL A 74 9.94 -17.42 9.80
N ASP A 75 11.01 -16.76 10.24
CA ASP A 75 12.37 -17.31 10.33
C ASP A 75 12.87 -17.94 9.01
N SER A 76 12.55 -17.27 7.89
CA SER A 76 12.91 -17.72 6.55
C SER A 76 14.22 -17.11 6.08
N PRO A 77 15.11 -17.87 5.41
CA PRO A 77 16.37 -17.34 4.92
C PRO A 77 16.12 -16.26 3.84
N PRO A 78 16.89 -15.15 3.87
CA PRO A 78 16.79 -14.08 2.89
C PRO A 78 16.90 -14.58 1.45
N VAL A 79 15.85 -14.38 0.66
CA VAL A 79 15.91 -14.67 -0.78
C VAL A 79 16.72 -13.55 -1.46
N PRO A 80 17.63 -13.89 -2.40
CA PRO A 80 18.30 -12.90 -3.23
C PRO A 80 17.26 -12.16 -4.10
N PHE A 81 17.11 -10.85 -3.86
CA PHE A 81 16.19 -10.01 -4.62
C PHE A 81 16.98 -9.13 -5.58
N ASP A 82 16.99 -9.50 -6.87
CA ASP A 82 17.56 -8.68 -7.94
C ASP A 82 16.44 -8.22 -8.90
N PRO A 83 16.10 -6.92 -8.92
CA PRO A 83 15.06 -6.36 -9.80
C PRO A 83 15.29 -6.66 -11.28
N ARG A 84 16.54 -6.77 -11.73
CA ARG A 84 16.87 -7.08 -13.14
C ARG A 84 16.50 -8.52 -13.48
N VAL A 85 16.76 -9.45 -12.56
CA VAL A 85 16.39 -10.85 -12.69
C VAL A 85 14.88 -11.00 -12.68
N LEU A 86 14.18 -10.32 -11.77
CA LEU A 86 12.70 -10.32 -11.73
C LEU A 86 12.10 -9.91 -13.08
N GLY A 87 12.54 -8.77 -13.62
CA GLY A 87 12.02 -8.25 -14.89
C GLY A 87 12.35 -9.10 -16.11
N ALA A 88 13.47 -9.84 -16.08
CA ALA A 88 13.85 -10.77 -17.14
C ALA A 88 13.05 -12.08 -17.06
N THR A 89 12.93 -12.68 -15.85
CA THR A 89 12.20 -13.93 -15.65
C THR A 89 10.70 -13.75 -15.91
N LEU A 90 10.09 -12.64 -15.46
CA LEU A 90 8.66 -12.37 -15.70
C LEU A 90 8.33 -12.28 -17.20
N ARG A 91 9.21 -11.67 -18.00
CA ARG A 91 9.02 -11.54 -19.46
C ARG A 91 9.25 -12.85 -20.20
N ALA A 92 10.20 -13.67 -19.76
CA ALA A 92 10.54 -14.92 -20.40
C ALA A 92 9.54 -16.04 -20.07
N ASP A 93 9.17 -16.19 -18.79
CA ASP A 93 8.26 -17.23 -18.32
C ASP A 93 7.54 -16.79 -17.03
N PRO A 94 6.27 -16.33 -17.14
CA PRO A 94 5.45 -15.95 -15.99
C PRO A 94 5.19 -17.11 -15.02
N THR A 95 5.14 -18.35 -15.49
CA THR A 95 4.88 -19.51 -14.62
C THR A 95 6.08 -19.83 -13.75
N ALA A 96 7.28 -19.83 -14.34
CA ALA A 96 8.53 -19.96 -13.61
C ALA A 96 8.76 -18.78 -12.66
N PHE A 97 8.34 -17.57 -13.03
CA PHE A 97 8.38 -16.41 -12.14
C PHE A 97 7.55 -16.64 -10.88
N VAL A 98 6.29 -17.09 -11.01
CA VAL A 98 5.43 -17.38 -9.86
C VAL A 98 6.00 -18.51 -9.01
N ALA A 99 6.50 -19.59 -9.63
CA ALA A 99 7.11 -20.68 -8.89
C ALA A 99 8.35 -20.25 -8.08
N ARG A 100 9.13 -19.29 -8.62
CA ARG A 100 10.40 -18.85 -8.02
C ARG A 100 10.25 -17.68 -7.04
N PHE A 101 9.34 -16.75 -7.31
CA PHE A 101 9.17 -15.51 -6.55
C PHE A 101 7.84 -15.43 -5.79
N GLY A 102 6.96 -16.44 -5.93
CA GLY A 102 5.67 -16.48 -5.23
C GLY A 102 5.84 -16.43 -3.72
N LEU A 103 6.78 -17.20 -3.17
CA LEU A 103 7.08 -17.16 -1.74
C LEU A 103 7.63 -15.80 -1.30
N THR A 104 8.51 -15.18 -2.10
CA THR A 104 9.00 -13.82 -1.84
C THR A 104 7.86 -12.80 -1.81
N ALA A 105 6.89 -12.92 -2.72
CA ALA A 105 5.69 -12.08 -2.73
C ALA A 105 4.84 -12.31 -1.47
N CYS A 106 4.70 -13.57 -1.01
CA CYS A 106 4.02 -13.88 0.24
C CYS A 106 4.71 -13.22 1.45
N HIS A 107 6.04 -13.28 1.54
CA HIS A 107 6.79 -12.58 2.59
C HIS A 107 6.57 -11.06 2.52
N ALA A 108 6.62 -10.47 1.32
CA ALA A 108 6.34 -9.05 1.16
C ALA A 108 4.94 -8.68 1.67
N VAL A 109 3.91 -9.45 1.28
CA VAL A 109 2.53 -9.24 1.73
C VAL A 109 2.42 -9.40 3.25
N LEU A 110 3.11 -10.37 3.85
CA LEU A 110 3.13 -10.55 5.30
C LEU A 110 3.78 -9.36 6.02
N GLY A 111 4.94 -8.89 5.55
CA GLY A 111 5.61 -7.73 6.12
C GLY A 111 4.78 -6.45 6.00
N TRP A 112 4.11 -6.26 4.85
CA TRP A 112 3.15 -5.17 4.67
C TRP A 112 1.95 -5.32 5.62
N ALA A 113 1.38 -6.52 5.76
CA ALA A 113 0.23 -6.76 6.62
C ALA A 113 0.53 -6.45 8.10
N ALA A 114 1.77 -6.71 8.55
CA ALA A 114 2.23 -6.31 9.88
C ALA A 114 2.39 -4.78 10.01
N ALA A 115 2.91 -4.11 8.99
CA ALA A 115 3.15 -2.66 9.00
C ALA A 115 1.88 -1.82 8.77
N ALA A 116 0.91 -2.33 8.01
CA ALA A 116 -0.25 -1.58 7.54
C ALA A 116 -1.11 -1.02 8.67
N PRO A 117 -1.48 -1.76 9.74
CA PRO A 117 -2.27 -1.20 10.84
C PRO A 117 -1.56 -0.03 11.53
N ILE A 118 -0.25 -0.12 11.71
CA ILE A 118 0.58 0.93 12.32
C ILE A 118 0.58 2.17 11.41
N LEU A 119 0.82 1.98 10.12
CA LEU A 119 0.83 3.05 9.13
C LEU A 119 -0.54 3.75 9.04
N ILE A 120 -1.63 2.98 8.97
CA ILE A 120 -3.00 3.50 8.92
C ILE A 120 -3.30 4.32 10.18
N GLY A 121 -2.99 3.79 11.36
CA GLY A 121 -3.21 4.48 12.63
C GLY A 121 -2.43 5.79 12.72
N ALA A 122 -1.13 5.77 12.40
CA ALA A 122 -0.28 6.95 12.42
C ALA A 122 -0.73 8.01 11.42
N LEU A 123 -1.02 7.62 10.17
CA LEU A 123 -1.47 8.54 9.13
C LEU A 123 -2.86 9.11 9.41
N TYR A 124 -3.78 8.30 9.92
CA TYR A 124 -5.10 8.77 10.33
C TYR A 124 -5.00 9.78 11.47
N GLY A 125 -4.21 9.47 12.50
CA GLY A 125 -3.96 10.36 13.64
C GLY A 125 -3.32 11.68 13.23
N ALA A 126 -2.43 11.67 12.23
CA ALA A 126 -1.81 12.87 11.69
C ALA A 126 -2.76 13.67 10.77
N ALA A 127 -3.53 13.00 9.91
CA ALA A 127 -4.40 13.65 8.93
C ALA A 127 -5.67 14.24 9.55
N LEU A 128 -6.27 13.56 10.53
CA LEU A 128 -7.52 13.98 11.17
C LEU A 128 -7.50 15.41 11.73
N PRO A 129 -6.52 15.84 12.55
CA PRO A 129 -6.48 17.20 13.08
C PRO A 129 -6.34 18.24 11.98
N VAL A 130 -5.58 17.95 10.91
CA VAL A 130 -5.42 18.84 9.76
C VAL A 130 -6.76 19.00 9.04
N MET A 131 -7.45 17.89 8.75
CA MET A 131 -8.75 17.94 8.07
C MET A 131 -9.82 18.65 8.90
N ARG A 132 -9.81 18.48 10.23
CA ARG A 132 -10.74 19.18 11.13
C ARG A 132 -10.49 20.69 11.13
N ARG A 133 -9.22 21.13 11.12
CA ARG A 133 -8.85 22.55 11.03
C ARG A 133 -9.29 23.17 9.70
N LEU A 134 -9.07 22.47 8.58
CA LEU A 134 -9.45 22.96 7.26
C LEU A 134 -10.97 23.10 7.06
N ARG A 135 -11.79 22.33 7.79
CA ARG A 135 -13.26 22.47 7.77
C ARG A 135 -13.77 23.61 8.65
N ALA A 136 -13.01 24.00 9.68
CA ALA A 136 -13.37 25.07 10.59
C ALA A 136 -13.03 26.47 10.02
N GLN A 137 -12.27 26.52 8.93
CA GLN A 137 -11.97 27.72 8.13
C GLN A 137 -12.96 27.85 6.99
#